data_AF-A0A4Q2JRF3-F1
#
_entry.id   AF-A0A4Q2JRF3-F1
#
_cell.length_a   1.000
_cell.length_b   1.000
_cell.length_c   1.000
_cell.angle_alpha   90.00
_cell.angle_beta   90.00
_cell.angle_gamma   90.00
#
_symmetry.space_group_name_H-M   'P 1'
#
loop_
_entity.id
_entity.type
_entity.pdbx_description
1 polymer ?
#
loop_
_entity_poly.entity_id
_entity_poly.type
_entity_poly.pdbx_seq_one_letter_code
_entity_poly.pdbx_strand_id
1 'polypeptide(L)'
;MGAREYRYDTDVVRLMYDYASSVVWFPDPVRYEQSGLSPELITDLQAWGRLHDEGLDSDFEWRSPDLPGRIDREGQELAHRLGDELGSAFEIEFHVPHGVWFGPRHASYRSPRPPTNPAAAAIFTAWADAARSERAELERRAAERRAAGESGGAWFAVLQNGQEFVPLERPERE
;
A
#
# COMPACT_ATOMS: atom_id res chain seq x y z
N MET A 1 -9.77 -9.84 9.57
CA MET A 1 -9.16 -9.32 8.33
C MET A 1 -9.88 -9.94 7.15
N GLY A 2 -10.39 -9.12 6.24
CA GLY A 2 -11.20 -9.56 5.11
C GLY A 2 -10.36 -9.80 3.86
N ALA A 3 -10.90 -10.53 2.88
CA ALA A 3 -10.26 -10.84 1.60
C ALA A 3 -9.70 -9.63 0.81
N ARG A 4 -10.14 -8.41 1.16
CA ARG A 4 -9.73 -7.15 0.54
C ARG A 4 -8.40 -6.62 1.07
N GLU A 5 -8.05 -6.89 2.33
CA GLU A 5 -6.74 -6.50 2.90
C GLU A 5 -5.59 -7.28 2.24
N TYR A 6 -5.83 -8.53 1.86
CA TYR A 6 -4.79 -9.41 1.29
C TYR A 6 -4.28 -8.98 -0.08
N ARG A 7 -5.10 -8.26 -0.85
CA ARG A 7 -4.69 -7.80 -2.18
C ARG A 7 -3.65 -6.68 -2.09
N TYR A 8 -3.66 -5.86 -1.04
CA TYR A 8 -2.69 -4.77 -0.85
C TYR A 8 -1.30 -5.27 -0.48
N ASP A 9 -1.20 -6.49 0.03
CA ASP A 9 0.07 -7.12 0.40
C ASP A 9 0.73 -7.86 -0.77
N THR A 10 -0.01 -8.14 -1.85
CA THR A 10 0.48 -9.06 -2.91
C THR A 10 0.24 -8.59 -4.34
N ASP A 11 -0.81 -7.81 -4.61
CA ASP A 11 -1.24 -7.53 -5.99
C ASP A 11 -1.51 -6.05 -6.26
N VAL A 12 -1.75 -5.24 -5.22
CA VAL A 12 -2.18 -3.83 -5.36
C VAL A 12 -1.08 -2.90 -4.84
N VAL A 13 -0.46 -2.17 -5.76
CA VAL A 13 0.48 -1.09 -5.45
C VAL A 13 -0.31 0.20 -5.35
N ARG A 14 -0.15 0.95 -4.26
CA ARG A 14 -0.87 2.22 -4.06
C ARG A 14 0.03 3.40 -4.38
N LEU A 15 -0.53 4.38 -5.08
CA LEU A 15 0.08 5.67 -5.34
C LEU A 15 -0.66 6.73 -4.52
N MET A 16 -0.02 7.20 -3.46
CA MET A 16 -0.59 8.12 -2.48
C MET A 16 0.49 9.04 -1.92
N TYR A 17 0.18 10.33 -1.83
CA TYR A 17 1.10 11.38 -1.40
C TYR A 17 1.12 11.59 0.12
N ASP A 18 0.28 10.86 0.87
CA ASP A 18 0.13 11.03 2.30
C ASP A 18 0.96 10.00 3.09
N TYR A 19 1.46 10.40 4.26
CA TYR A 19 2.10 9.57 5.29
C TYR A 19 3.56 9.07 5.13
N ALA A 20 4.30 9.34 4.04
CA ALA A 20 5.72 8.90 3.95
C ALA A 20 6.59 9.69 2.94
N SER A 21 7.91 9.46 2.97
CA SER A 21 8.88 9.99 2.00
C SER A 21 8.81 9.35 0.60
N SER A 22 7.95 8.33 0.44
CA SER A 22 7.67 7.66 -0.83
C SER A 22 6.19 7.75 -1.13
N VAL A 23 5.88 8.01 -2.39
CA VAL A 23 4.50 8.06 -2.85
C VAL A 23 3.98 6.69 -3.31
N VAL A 24 4.87 5.69 -3.39
CA VAL A 24 4.55 4.32 -3.82
C VAL A 24 4.54 3.40 -2.61
N TRP A 25 3.47 2.61 -2.46
CA TRP A 25 3.24 1.75 -1.30
C TRP A 25 2.91 0.32 -1.71
N PHE A 26 3.64 -0.65 -1.16
CA PHE A 26 3.43 -2.07 -1.41
C PHE A 26 4.12 -3.00 -0.38
N PRO A 27 3.41 -3.48 0.66
CA PRO A 27 2.29 -2.81 1.33
C PRO A 27 2.74 -1.55 2.10
N ASP A 28 4.03 -1.50 2.47
CA ASP A 28 4.73 -0.40 3.12
C ASP A 28 5.29 0.60 2.10
N PRO A 29 5.75 1.80 2.53
CA PRO A 29 6.42 2.76 1.64
C PRO A 29 7.61 2.12 0.93
N VAL A 30 7.57 2.13 -0.39
CA VAL A 30 8.62 1.52 -1.22
C VAL A 30 9.85 2.42 -1.22
N ARG A 31 11.00 1.85 -0.88
CA ARG A 31 12.30 2.49 -1.05
C ARG A 31 12.71 2.42 -2.53
N TYR A 32 12.85 3.58 -3.17
CA TYR A 32 13.13 3.64 -4.62
C TYR A 32 14.44 2.95 -5.01
N GLU A 33 15.44 2.91 -4.13
CA GLU A 33 16.71 2.25 -4.39
C GLU A 33 16.57 0.72 -4.46
N GLN A 34 15.50 0.19 -3.87
CA GLN A 34 15.23 -1.24 -3.81
C GLN A 34 14.15 -1.68 -4.80
N SER A 35 13.44 -0.75 -5.43
CA SER A 35 12.26 -1.04 -6.27
C SER A 35 12.60 -1.50 -7.68
N GLY A 36 13.81 -1.19 -8.16
CA GLY A 36 14.23 -1.43 -9.53
C GLY A 36 13.46 -0.65 -10.60
N LEU A 37 12.62 0.32 -10.18
CA LEU A 37 11.91 1.22 -11.08
C LEU A 37 12.89 2.05 -11.91
N SER A 38 12.45 2.52 -13.08
CA SER A 38 13.30 3.37 -13.91
C SER A 38 13.69 4.66 -13.18
N PRO A 39 14.94 5.15 -13.34
CA PRO A 39 15.37 6.41 -12.74
C PRO A 39 14.49 7.60 -13.14
N GLU A 40 13.99 7.61 -14.38
CA GLU A 40 13.09 8.65 -14.87
C GLU A 40 11.76 8.62 -14.10
N LEU A 41 11.14 7.44 -13.96
CA LEU A 41 9.89 7.32 -13.19
C LEU A 41 10.08 7.69 -11.71
N ILE A 42 11.19 7.27 -11.08
CA ILE A 42 11.50 7.64 -9.70
C ILE A 42 11.60 9.16 -9.55
N THR A 43 12.28 9.82 -10.48
CA THR A 43 12.44 11.28 -10.46
C THR A 43 11.09 11.98 -10.56
N ASP A 44 10.22 11.51 -11.46
CA ASP A 44 8.89 12.10 -11.65
C ASP A 44 7.96 11.84 -10.44
N LEU A 45 8.00 10.64 -9.86
CA LEU A 45 7.27 10.30 -8.62
C LEU A 45 7.68 11.19 -7.44
N GLN A 46 8.99 11.43 -7.29
CA GLN A 46 9.51 12.33 -6.26
C GLN A 46 9.14 13.79 -6.53
N ALA A 47 9.15 14.23 -7.78
CA ALA A 47 8.73 15.57 -8.16
C ALA A 47 7.24 15.79 -7.88
N TRP A 48 6.41 14.79 -8.16
CA TRP A 48 4.99 14.81 -7.85
C TRP A 48 4.71 14.89 -6.34
N GLY A 49 5.44 14.12 -5.52
CA GLY A 49 5.35 14.23 -4.06
C GLY A 49 5.72 15.64 -3.55
N ARG A 50 6.82 16.23 -4.07
CA ARG A 50 7.19 17.61 -3.72
C ARG A 50 6.15 18.64 -4.16
N LEU A 51 5.53 18.45 -5.33
CA LEU A 51 4.50 19.35 -5.83
C LEU A 51 3.30 19.41 -4.87
N HIS A 52 2.94 18.29 -4.26
CA HIS A 52 1.92 18.24 -3.21
C HIS A 52 2.37 19.05 -1.98
N ASP A 53 3.56 18.76 -1.44
CA ASP A 53 4.06 19.38 -0.20
C ASP A 53 4.28 20.90 -0.34
N GLU A 54 4.85 21.34 -1.47
CA GLU A 54 5.09 22.76 -1.77
C GLU A 54 3.80 23.49 -2.18
N GLY A 55 2.79 22.75 -2.63
CA GLY A 55 1.50 23.27 -3.08
C GLY A 55 0.58 23.70 -1.94
N LEU A 56 0.85 23.27 -0.71
CA LEU A 56 0.08 23.61 0.48
C LEU A 56 0.70 24.77 1.27
N ASP A 57 -0.14 25.63 1.83
CA ASP A 57 0.27 26.67 2.78
C ASP A 57 0.34 26.14 4.23
N SER A 58 0.59 27.03 5.18
CA SER A 58 0.71 26.67 6.60
C SER A 58 -0.59 26.15 7.23
N ASP A 59 -1.74 26.44 6.63
CA ASP A 59 -3.05 26.01 7.08
C ASP A 59 -3.52 24.73 6.36
N PHE A 60 -2.62 24.11 5.58
CA PHE A 60 -2.91 22.97 4.70
C PHE A 60 -3.96 23.29 3.63
N GLU A 61 -4.06 24.55 3.23
CA GLU A 61 -4.86 24.98 2.08
C GLU A 61 -4.00 25.03 0.81
N TRP A 62 -4.64 24.80 -0.33
CA TRP A 62 -3.95 24.90 -1.62
C TRP A 62 -3.57 26.35 -1.92
N ARG A 63 -2.27 26.60 -2.12
CA ARG A 63 -1.74 27.92 -2.48
C ARG A 63 -2.29 28.47 -3.78
N SER A 64 -2.80 27.59 -4.65
CA SER A 64 -3.43 27.95 -5.92
C SER A 64 -4.60 27.00 -6.21
N PRO A 65 -5.74 27.53 -6.69
CA PRO A 65 -6.91 26.72 -7.02
C PRO A 65 -6.68 25.73 -8.18
N ASP A 66 -5.64 25.93 -9.00
CA ASP A 66 -5.32 25.04 -10.13
C ASP A 66 -4.44 23.84 -9.73
N LEU A 67 -3.77 23.90 -8.57
CA LEU A 67 -2.84 22.86 -8.11
C LEU A 67 -3.50 21.50 -7.89
N PRO A 68 -4.69 21.38 -7.27
CA PRO A 68 -5.34 20.09 -7.05
C PRO A 68 -5.55 19.33 -8.37
N GLY A 69 -6.15 19.98 -9.37
CA GLY A 69 -6.39 19.35 -10.66
C GLY A 69 -5.11 18.98 -11.41
N ARG A 70 -4.03 19.74 -11.22
CA ARG A 70 -2.72 19.42 -11.77
C ARG A 70 -2.12 18.19 -11.10
N ILE A 71 -2.13 18.14 -9.77
CA ILE A 71 -1.61 17.01 -8.98
C ILE A 71 -2.36 15.73 -9.33
N ASP A 72 -3.69 15.78 -9.44
CA ASP A 72 -4.50 14.61 -9.77
C ASP A 72 -4.18 14.07 -11.17
N ARG A 73 -4.05 14.95 -12.16
CA ARG A 73 -3.69 14.56 -13.53
C ARG A 73 -2.29 13.94 -13.60
N GLU A 74 -1.30 14.59 -12.98
CA GLU A 74 0.07 14.06 -12.94
C GLU A 74 0.13 12.71 -12.20
N GLY A 75 -0.62 12.57 -11.10
CA GLY A 75 -0.73 11.32 -10.35
C GLY A 75 -1.32 10.18 -11.19
N GLN A 76 -2.37 10.47 -11.97
CA GLN A 76 -2.96 9.49 -12.88
C GLN A 76 -1.96 9.04 -13.96
N GLU A 77 -1.24 9.97 -14.58
CA GLU A 77 -0.22 9.65 -15.59
C GLU A 77 0.92 8.79 -15.00
N LEU A 78 1.35 9.11 -13.78
CA LEU A 78 2.35 8.33 -13.06
C LEU A 78 1.86 6.93 -12.69
N ALA A 79 0.60 6.79 -12.28
CA ALA A 79 -0.01 5.49 -11.99
C ALA A 79 -0.02 4.59 -13.22
N HIS A 80 -0.32 5.16 -14.40
CA HIS A 80 -0.28 4.42 -15.66
C HIS A 80 1.14 3.97 -16.03
N ARG A 81 2.13 4.87 -15.90
CA ARG A 81 3.54 4.53 -16.16
C ARG A 81 4.07 3.46 -15.20
N LEU A 82 3.74 3.57 -13.91
CA LEU A 82 4.06 2.57 -12.90
C LEU A 82 3.44 1.22 -13.25
N GLY A 83 2.17 1.20 -13.65
CA GLY A 83 1.49 -0.02 -14.07
C GLY A 83 2.11 -0.63 -15.34
N ASP A 84 2.58 0.19 -16.27
CA ASP A 84 3.28 -0.30 -17.47
C ASP A 84 4.67 -0.87 -17.14
N GLU A 85 5.41 -0.29 -16.19
CA GLU A 85 6.69 -0.86 -15.73
C GLU A 85 6.52 -2.21 -15.04
N LEU A 86 5.50 -2.34 -14.18
CA LEU A 86 5.22 -3.57 -13.42
C LEU A 86 4.44 -4.63 -14.23
N GLY A 87 3.73 -4.20 -15.27
CA GLY A 87 2.95 -5.06 -16.14
C GLY A 87 1.65 -5.59 -15.52
N SER A 88 1.02 -6.53 -16.21
CA SER A 88 -0.32 -7.05 -15.88
C SER A 88 -0.46 -7.80 -14.55
N ALA A 89 0.65 -8.12 -13.89
CA ALA A 89 0.66 -8.82 -12.61
C ALA A 89 0.15 -7.93 -11.46
N PHE A 90 0.34 -6.61 -11.57
CA PHE A 90 0.03 -5.66 -10.51
C PHE A 90 -1.09 -4.70 -10.92
N GLU A 91 -1.88 -4.31 -9.93
CA GLU A 91 -2.89 -3.27 -10.04
C GLU A 91 -2.42 -2.03 -9.29
N ILE A 92 -2.46 -0.87 -9.94
CA ILE A 92 -2.06 0.40 -9.36
C ILE A 92 -3.32 1.14 -8.91
N GLU A 93 -3.46 1.38 -7.61
CA GLU A 93 -4.55 2.17 -7.05
C GLU A 93 -4.09 3.60 -6.79
N PHE A 94 -4.86 4.61 -7.20
CA PHE A 94 -4.53 6.03 -7.05
C PHE A 94 -5.77 6.86 -6.72
N HIS A 95 -5.58 8.01 -6.06
CA HIS A 95 -6.66 8.92 -5.70
C HIS A 95 -7.30 9.57 -6.93
N VAL A 96 -8.62 9.75 -6.90
CA VAL A 96 -9.34 10.55 -7.91
C VAL A 96 -9.83 11.87 -7.32
N PRO A 97 -9.86 12.96 -8.11
CA PRO A 97 -10.30 14.27 -7.67
C PRO A 97 -11.66 14.25 -6.97
N HIS A 98 -11.76 15.00 -5.88
CA HIS A 98 -13.03 15.23 -5.18
C HIS A 98 -13.92 16.15 -6.04
N GLY A 99 -14.93 15.60 -6.71
CA GLY A 99 -15.81 16.37 -7.60
C GLY A 99 -16.49 15.56 -8.70
N VAL A 100 -16.02 14.33 -8.95
CA VAL A 100 -16.70 13.39 -9.84
C VAL A 100 -17.77 12.62 -9.05
N TRP A 101 -19.02 13.03 -9.22
CA TRP A 101 -20.29 12.49 -8.69
C TRP A 101 -20.26 11.04 -8.16
N PHE A 102 -20.68 10.81 -6.89
CA PHE A 102 -20.97 9.51 -6.22
C PHE A 102 -20.09 8.29 -6.59
N GLY A 103 -18.82 8.50 -6.93
CA GLY A 103 -17.87 7.46 -7.33
C GLY A 103 -16.94 7.00 -6.19
N PRO A 104 -16.23 5.88 -6.37
CA PRO A 104 -15.17 5.47 -5.45
C PRO A 104 -14.07 6.53 -5.36
N ARG A 105 -13.53 6.73 -4.15
CA ARG A 105 -12.48 7.75 -3.89
C ARG A 105 -11.13 7.43 -4.56
N HIS A 106 -10.94 6.19 -5.02
CA HIS A 106 -9.75 5.74 -5.71
C HIS A 106 -10.13 5.09 -7.05
N ALA A 107 -9.29 5.29 -8.06
CA ALA A 107 -9.32 4.53 -9.30
C ALA A 107 -8.20 3.50 -9.29
N SER A 108 -8.34 2.46 -10.11
CA SER A 108 -7.25 1.51 -10.33
C SER A 108 -6.93 1.34 -11.81
N TYR A 109 -5.65 1.11 -12.08
CA TYR A 109 -5.10 0.83 -13.40
C TYR A 109 -4.32 -0.47 -13.35
N ARG A 110 -4.59 -1.36 -14.30
CA ARG A 110 -3.80 -2.57 -14.54
C ARG A 110 -3.36 -2.56 -15.98
N SER A 111 -2.05 -2.65 -16.22
CA SER A 111 -1.56 -2.72 -17.60
C SER A 111 -2.02 -4.02 -18.25
N PRO A 112 -2.55 -4.01 -19.48
CA PRO A 112 -2.89 -5.23 -20.21
C PRO A 112 -1.65 -5.89 -20.84
N ARG A 113 -0.47 -5.28 -20.71
CA ARG A 113 0.77 -5.70 -21.38
C ARG A 113 1.77 -6.33 -20.39
N PRO A 114 2.73 -7.12 -20.90
CA PRO A 114 3.90 -7.49 -20.12
C PRO A 114 4.67 -6.26 -19.60
N PRO A 115 5.43 -6.40 -18.49
CA PRO A 115 6.17 -5.29 -17.91
C PRO A 115 7.17 -4.69 -18.90
N THR A 116 7.18 -3.37 -19.00
CA THR A 116 8.23 -2.65 -19.74
C THR A 116 9.55 -2.63 -18.98
N ASN A 117 9.50 -2.83 -17.66
CA ASN A 117 10.67 -2.99 -16.79
C ASN A 117 10.62 -4.35 -16.06
N PRO A 118 11.14 -5.43 -16.69
CA PRO A 118 11.12 -6.77 -16.09
C PRO A 118 11.87 -6.87 -14.76
N ALA A 119 12.88 -6.02 -14.53
CA ALA A 119 13.65 -6.02 -13.28
C ALA A 119 12.79 -5.51 -12.11
N ALA A 120 12.09 -4.39 -12.28
CA ALA A 120 11.13 -3.92 -11.29
C ALA A 120 10.03 -4.95 -11.04
N ALA A 121 9.43 -5.49 -12.10
CA ALA A 121 8.36 -6.48 -11.97
C ALA A 121 8.80 -7.73 -11.19
N ALA A 122 10.04 -8.20 -11.40
CA ALA A 122 10.60 -9.33 -10.66
C ALA A 122 10.78 -9.03 -9.16
N ILE A 123 11.23 -7.83 -8.81
CA ILE A 123 11.39 -7.42 -7.41
C ILE A 123 10.04 -7.36 -6.71
N PHE A 124 9.04 -6.70 -7.32
CA PHE A 124 7.70 -6.62 -6.75
C PHE A 124 7.05 -8.00 -6.63
N THR A 125 7.30 -8.89 -7.59
CA THR A 125 6.81 -10.28 -7.53
C THR A 125 7.47 -11.05 -6.38
N ALA A 126 8.77 -10.88 -6.16
CA ALA A 126 9.47 -11.50 -5.03
C ALA A 126 8.91 -11.00 -3.68
N TRP A 127 8.58 -9.71 -3.56
CA TRP A 127 7.92 -9.17 -2.37
C TRP A 127 6.52 -9.75 -2.18
N ALA A 128 5.72 -9.83 -3.24
CA ALA A 128 4.39 -10.44 -3.20
C ALA A 128 4.45 -11.92 -2.78
N ASP A 129 5.40 -12.68 -3.31
CA ASP A 129 5.57 -14.09 -2.98
C ASP A 129 6.02 -14.30 -1.54
N ALA A 130 6.91 -13.44 -1.03
CA ALA A 130 7.31 -13.45 0.37
C ALA A 130 6.10 -13.19 1.29
N ALA A 131 5.28 -12.19 0.98
CA ALA A 131 4.05 -11.88 1.73
C ALA A 131 3.04 -13.05 1.70
N ARG A 132 2.85 -13.68 0.53
CA ARG A 132 2.00 -14.90 0.39
C ARG A 132 2.53 -16.03 1.27
N SER A 133 3.84 -16.26 1.28
CA SER A 133 4.46 -17.32 2.07
C SER A 133 4.34 -17.08 3.58
N GLU A 134 4.58 -15.85 4.04
CA GLU A 134 4.46 -15.49 5.46
C GLU A 134 3.01 -15.66 5.94
N ARG A 135 2.04 -15.26 5.12
CA ARG A 135 0.62 -15.48 5.41
C ARG A 135 0.26 -16.96 5.48
N ALA A 136 0.70 -17.77 4.51
CA ALA A 136 0.42 -19.21 4.52
C ALA A 136 0.95 -19.88 5.80
N GLU A 137 2.13 -19.45 6.29
CA GLU A 137 2.69 -19.90 7.55
C GLU A 137 1.83 -19.48 8.75
N LEU A 138 1.39 -18.23 8.82
CA LEU A 138 0.52 -17.73 9.89
C LEU A 138 -0.83 -18.46 9.91
N GLU A 139 -1.41 -18.71 8.74
CA GLU A 139 -2.66 -19.44 8.59
C GLU A 139 -2.51 -20.91 9.01
N ARG A 140 -1.40 -21.56 8.64
CA ARG A 140 -1.06 -22.92 9.07
C ARG A 140 -0.96 -22.99 10.60
N ARG A 141 -0.18 -22.10 11.22
CA ARG A 141 -0.06 -22.02 12.69
C ARG A 141 -1.40 -21.76 13.37
N ALA A 142 -2.22 -20.88 12.79
CA ALA A 142 -3.55 -20.61 13.33
C ALA A 142 -4.49 -21.83 13.20
N ALA A 143 -4.36 -22.63 12.14
CA ALA A 143 -5.12 -23.87 11.96
C ALA A 143 -4.65 -24.97 12.91
N GLU A 144 -3.33 -25.13 13.10
CA GLU A 144 -2.73 -26.05 14.07
C GLU A 144 -3.22 -25.75 15.49
N ARG A 145 -3.20 -24.48 15.93
CA ARG A 145 -3.73 -24.06 17.23
C ARG A 145 -5.22 -24.36 17.39
N ARG A 146 -6.02 -24.06 16.36
CA ARG A 146 -7.46 -24.39 16.34
C ARG A 146 -7.70 -25.90 16.46
N ALA A 147 -6.90 -26.71 15.75
CA ALA A 147 -7.00 -28.17 15.79
C ALA A 147 -6.54 -28.75 17.14
N ALA A 148 -5.59 -28.10 17.81
CA ALA A 148 -5.14 -28.44 19.16
C ALA A 148 -6.17 -28.07 20.26
N GLY A 149 -7.31 -27.48 19.91
CA GLY A 149 -8.34 -27.07 20.86
C GLY A 149 -8.00 -25.78 21.62
N GLU A 150 -6.93 -25.08 21.23
CA GLU A 150 -6.65 -23.74 21.74
C GLU A 150 -7.73 -22.80 21.19
N SER A 151 -8.71 -22.51 22.04
CA SER A 151 -9.76 -21.55 21.71
C SER A 151 -9.10 -20.19 21.50
N GLY A 152 -9.19 -19.66 20.28
CA GLY A 152 -8.71 -18.33 19.89
C GLY A 152 -9.44 -17.20 20.63
N GLY A 153 -9.18 -17.09 21.93
CA GLY A 153 -9.89 -16.21 22.86
C GLY A 153 -9.10 -15.81 24.11
N ALA A 154 -7.89 -16.32 24.34
CA ALA A 154 -7.01 -15.77 25.36
C ALA A 154 -6.26 -14.57 24.74
N TRP A 155 -6.79 -13.36 24.95
CA TRP A 155 -5.97 -12.16 24.78
C TRP A 155 -4.89 -12.20 25.85
N PHE A 156 -3.63 -12.25 25.44
CA PHE A 156 -2.52 -12.07 26.38
C PHE A 156 -1.89 -10.71 26.14
N ALA A 157 -1.49 -10.05 27.23
CA ALA A 157 -0.63 -8.88 27.17
C ALA A 157 0.81 -9.33 27.42
N VAL A 158 1.75 -8.85 26.60
CA VAL A 158 3.18 -9.05 26.87
C VAL A 158 3.68 -7.86 27.68
N LEU A 159 4.12 -8.12 28.91
CA LEU A 159 4.71 -7.11 29.78
C LEU A 159 6.12 -6.75 29.30
N GLN A 160 6.61 -5.55 29.63
CA GLN A 160 7.96 -5.10 29.22
C GLN A 160 9.12 -5.98 29.72
N ASN A 161 8.86 -6.86 30.70
CA ASN A 161 9.82 -7.84 31.21
C ASN A 161 9.72 -9.21 30.50
N GLY A 162 8.96 -9.30 29.41
CA GLY A 162 8.78 -10.54 28.62
C GLY A 162 7.83 -11.56 29.23
N GLN A 163 7.15 -11.23 30.35
CA GLN A 163 6.13 -12.11 30.92
C GLN A 163 4.81 -11.96 30.18
N GLU A 164 4.17 -13.10 29.89
CA GLU A 164 2.82 -13.16 29.34
C GLU A 164 1.79 -13.07 30.47
N PHE A 165 0.88 -12.11 30.37
CA PHE A 165 -0.28 -11.99 31.25
C PHE A 165 -1.52 -12.43 30.48
N VAL A 166 -2.17 -13.49 30.95
CA VAL A 166 -3.46 -13.97 30.46
C VAL A 166 -4.53 -13.54 31.46
N PRO A 167 -5.36 -12.53 31.16
CA PRO A 167 -6.48 -12.16 32.02
C PRO A 167 -7.49 -13.31 32.08
N LEU A 168 -7.97 -13.62 33.29
CA LEU A 168 -8.98 -14.66 33.51
C LEU A 168 -10.37 -14.29 32.95
N GLU A 169 -10.61 -13.01 32.67
CA GLU A 169 -11.87 -12.50 32.12
C GLU A 169 -11.63 -11.49 30.99
N ARG A 170 -12.51 -11.54 29.99
CA ARG A 170 -12.54 -10.61 28.86
C ARG A 170 -12.97 -9.23 29.38
N PRO A 171 -12.21 -8.14 29.17
CA PRO A 171 -12.70 -6.82 29.57
C PRO A 171 -13.96 -6.51 28.75
N GLU A 172 -15.07 -6.25 29.44
CA GLU A 172 -16.28 -5.71 28.83
C GLU A 172 -15.92 -4.35 28.21
N ARG A 173 -16.34 -4.11 26.97
CA ARG A 173 -16.09 -2.84 26.29
C ARG A 173 -17.01 -1.78 26.92
N GLU A 174 -16.44 -0.75 27.53
CA GLU A 174 -17.11 0.54 27.73
C GLU A 174 -17.15 1.35 26.42
#